data_AF-S2J7H8-F1
#
_entry.id   AF-S2J7H8-F1
#
_cell.length_a   1.000
_cell.length_b   1.000
_cell.length_c   1.000
_cell.angle_alpha   90.00
_cell.angle_beta   90.00
_cell.angle_gamma   90.00
#
_symmetry.space_group_name_H-M   'P 1'
#
loop_
_entity.id
_entity.type
_entity.pdbx_description
1 polymer ?
#
loop_
_entity_poly.entity_id
_entity_poly.type
_entity_poly.pdbx_seq_one_letter_code
_entity_poly.pdbx_strand_id
1 'polypeptide(L)'
;MRLVIRKDYDEVSAWIAHYIKERIRQFQPTAERPFVLGLPSGSSPISFFQRLAEFCKTGEVSFQHVVTFNMDEYVGIPKTHKESYYTYMNTSLFRHLDIKPENINLLDGNARDLEAECRRYEAKIASLGGIELFVCGIGPDGHFAFNEPGSSLTSRTRVKTLAYETIVANSRFFGGDITKVPKVALTVGVATVMDAREVCVIITGAHKSVALAKCVEEGVNHMWTVSAIQMHPKGLIVCDEDSTMELHVKTVKYFKSIEHVHQSLIGKENLGLQGELLTPEASTAKTTHTRGHEMLVRQLLNAHHAADYLTEEEDEIDKDDKPRPLKRRRS
;
A
#
# COMPACT_ATOMS: atom_id res chain seq x y z
N MET A 1 4.03 7.93 -14.48
CA MET A 1 4.07 7.65 -13.03
C MET A 1 3.02 8.49 -12.32
N ARG A 2 2.38 7.94 -11.29
CA ARG A 2 1.46 8.65 -10.37
C ARG A 2 2.15 8.82 -9.01
N LEU A 3 2.00 9.99 -8.40
CA LEU A 3 2.40 10.24 -7.01
C LEU A 3 1.16 10.68 -6.24
N VAL A 4 0.76 9.88 -5.26
CA VAL A 4 -0.41 10.09 -4.42
C VAL A 4 0.07 10.49 -3.03
N ILE A 5 -0.23 11.72 -2.63
CA ILE A 5 0.20 12.29 -1.35
C ILE A 5 -0.99 12.28 -0.40
N ARG A 6 -0.82 11.65 0.76
CA ARG A 6 -1.82 11.60 1.83
C ARG A 6 -1.27 12.27 3.08
N LYS A 7 -2.16 12.58 4.02
CA LYS A 7 -1.78 13.35 5.21
C LYS A 7 -0.74 12.63 6.05
N ASP A 8 -0.97 11.34 6.30
CA ASP A 8 -0.18 10.53 7.23
C ASP A 8 -0.13 9.05 6.82
N TYR A 9 0.63 8.26 7.59
CA TYR A 9 0.81 6.82 7.39
C TYR A 9 -0.50 6.03 7.33
N ASP A 10 -1.50 6.42 8.12
CA ASP A 10 -2.77 5.69 8.18
C ASP A 10 -3.62 5.95 6.94
N GLU A 11 -3.65 7.18 6.44
CA GLU A 11 -4.29 7.50 5.18
C GLU A 11 -3.58 6.85 3.98
N VAL A 12 -2.25 6.80 3.96
CA VAL A 12 -1.48 6.04 2.94
C VAL A 12 -1.86 4.57 2.97
N SER A 13 -1.88 3.98 4.15
CA SER A 13 -2.19 2.56 4.36
C SER A 13 -3.64 2.24 3.96
N ALA A 14 -4.59 3.12 4.31
CA ALA A 14 -5.99 3.00 3.90
C ALA A 14 -6.14 3.06 2.38
N TRP A 15 -5.44 4.00 1.75
CA TRP A 15 -5.48 4.17 0.31
C TRP A 15 -4.95 2.94 -0.42
N ILE A 16 -3.81 2.38 0.00
CA ILE A 16 -3.23 1.18 -0.61
C ILE A 16 -4.11 -0.06 -0.38
N ALA A 17 -4.63 -0.26 0.83
CA ALA A 17 -5.52 -1.40 1.10
C ALA A 17 -6.77 -1.34 0.21
N HIS A 18 -7.37 -0.16 0.08
CA HIS A 18 -8.51 0.06 -0.82
C HIS A 18 -8.11 -0.17 -2.28
N TYR A 19 -6.92 0.28 -2.69
CA TYR A 19 -6.43 0.07 -4.04
C TYR A 19 -6.33 -1.41 -4.39
N ILE A 20 -5.68 -2.21 -3.53
CA ILE A 20 -5.54 -3.66 -3.69
C ILE A 20 -6.92 -4.32 -3.74
N LYS A 21 -7.81 -3.98 -2.81
CA LYS A 21 -9.20 -4.48 -2.77
C LYS A 21 -9.90 -4.28 -4.10
N GLU A 22 -9.90 -3.06 -4.61
CA GLU A 22 -10.61 -2.71 -5.84
C GLU A 22 -9.94 -3.30 -7.09
N ARG A 23 -8.61 -3.43 -7.12
CA ARG A 23 -7.90 -4.13 -8.20
C ARG A 23 -8.30 -5.61 -8.27
N ILE A 24 -8.36 -6.30 -7.12
CA ILE A 24 -8.82 -7.70 -7.05
C ILE A 24 -10.29 -7.80 -7.50
N ARG A 25 -11.17 -6.95 -6.98
CA ARG A 25 -12.61 -6.96 -7.35
C ARG A 25 -12.85 -6.70 -8.83
N GLN A 26 -12.13 -5.75 -9.43
CA GLN A 26 -12.25 -5.46 -10.86
C GLN A 26 -11.67 -6.57 -11.74
N PHE A 27 -10.61 -7.23 -11.29
CA PHE A 27 -10.02 -8.34 -12.02
C PHE A 27 -10.90 -9.59 -12.02
N GLN A 28 -11.74 -9.77 -10.99
CA GLN A 28 -12.65 -10.90 -10.79
C GLN A 28 -11.91 -12.25 -10.92
N PRO A 29 -10.96 -12.55 -10.02
CA PRO A 29 -10.12 -13.74 -10.16
C PRO A 29 -10.92 -15.04 -10.02
N THR A 30 -10.55 -16.03 -10.83
CA THR A 30 -11.06 -17.41 -10.77
C THR A 30 -9.90 -18.38 -10.54
N ALA A 31 -10.20 -19.68 -10.41
CA ALA A 31 -9.15 -20.69 -10.28
C ALA A 31 -8.23 -20.75 -11.52
N GLU A 32 -8.79 -20.52 -12.71
CA GLU A 32 -8.08 -20.56 -14.00
C GLU A 32 -7.37 -19.23 -14.31
N ARG A 33 -7.87 -18.13 -13.74
CA ARG A 33 -7.31 -16.79 -13.89
C ARG A 33 -7.13 -16.13 -12.52
N PRO A 34 -6.12 -16.54 -11.75
CA PRO A 34 -5.88 -15.95 -10.43
C PRO A 34 -5.34 -14.52 -10.53
N PHE A 35 -5.57 -13.72 -9.50
CA PHE A 35 -4.92 -12.42 -9.35
C PHE A 35 -3.54 -12.62 -8.73
N VAL A 36 -2.47 -12.30 -9.46
CA VAL A 36 -1.09 -12.49 -8.98
C VAL A 36 -0.58 -11.22 -8.30
N LEU A 37 -0.29 -11.30 -6.99
CA LEU A 37 0.04 -10.17 -6.13
C LEU A 37 1.46 -10.29 -5.54
N GLY A 38 2.32 -9.32 -5.85
CA GLY A 38 3.62 -9.17 -5.21
C GLY A 38 3.51 -8.41 -3.89
N LEU A 39 4.11 -8.92 -2.82
CA LEU A 39 3.99 -8.36 -1.45
C LEU A 39 5.35 -8.07 -0.81
N PRO A 40 5.49 -6.94 -0.09
CA PRO A 40 6.67 -6.62 0.69
C PRO A 40 6.59 -7.21 2.11
N SER A 41 7.67 -7.08 2.87
CA SER A 41 7.69 -7.24 4.33
C SER A 41 8.09 -5.92 5.02
N GLY A 42 8.36 -5.95 6.33
CA GLY A 42 8.83 -4.79 7.08
C GLY A 42 7.73 -4.00 7.80
N SER A 43 8.02 -2.79 8.26
CA SER A 43 7.06 -2.01 9.07
C SER A 43 6.02 -1.28 8.22
N SER A 44 6.40 -0.76 7.05
CA SER A 44 5.51 0.01 6.17
C SER A 44 4.21 -0.71 5.78
N PRO A 45 4.18 -2.02 5.50
CA PRO A 45 2.93 -2.65 5.06
C PRO A 45 1.95 -3.06 6.17
N ILE A 46 2.33 -2.97 7.44
CA ILE A 46 1.56 -3.55 8.56
C ILE A 46 0.13 -3.00 8.62
N SER A 47 -0.04 -1.68 8.51
CA SER A 47 -1.37 -1.07 8.63
C SER A 47 -2.27 -1.42 7.45
N PHE A 48 -1.74 -1.47 6.22
CA PHE A 48 -2.56 -1.90 5.08
C PHE A 48 -2.86 -3.41 5.11
N PHE A 49 -1.98 -4.26 5.67
CA PHE A 49 -2.28 -5.68 5.91
C PHE A 49 -3.46 -5.87 6.86
N GLN A 50 -3.50 -5.12 7.97
CA GLN A 50 -4.63 -5.16 8.91
C GLN A 50 -5.95 -4.77 8.23
N ARG A 51 -5.92 -3.77 7.35
CA ARG A 51 -7.10 -3.35 6.59
C ARG A 51 -7.53 -4.39 5.55
N LEU A 52 -6.60 -5.05 4.86
CA LEU A 52 -6.93 -6.16 3.96
C LEU A 52 -7.56 -7.33 4.71
N ALA A 53 -7.07 -7.66 5.91
CA ALA A 53 -7.67 -8.66 6.78
C ALA A 53 -9.11 -8.28 7.18
N GLU A 54 -9.35 -7.01 7.51
CA GLU A 54 -10.70 -6.54 7.81
C GLU A 54 -11.62 -6.65 6.59
N PHE A 55 -11.19 -6.18 5.41
CA PHE A 55 -11.97 -6.33 4.17
C PHE A 55 -12.27 -7.80 3.82
N CYS A 56 -11.33 -8.71 4.11
CA CYS A 56 -11.55 -10.14 3.93
C CYS A 56 -12.61 -10.66 4.91
N LYS A 57 -12.52 -10.27 6.19
CA LYS A 57 -13.44 -10.68 7.25
C LYS A 57 -14.85 -10.15 7.04
N THR A 58 -15.01 -8.94 6.52
CA THR A 58 -16.32 -8.33 6.21
C THR A 58 -16.88 -8.78 4.86
N GLY A 59 -16.16 -9.61 4.09
CA GLY A 59 -16.60 -10.13 2.80
C GLY A 59 -16.51 -9.13 1.66
N GLU A 60 -15.80 -8.02 1.83
CA GLU A 60 -15.62 -7.01 0.78
C GLU A 60 -14.65 -7.45 -0.33
N VAL A 61 -13.75 -8.40 -0.03
CA VAL A 61 -12.83 -9.04 -0.98
C VAL A 61 -12.47 -10.45 -0.51
N SER A 62 -12.23 -11.37 -1.44
CA SER A 62 -11.75 -12.73 -1.17
C SER A 62 -10.38 -12.94 -1.81
N PHE A 63 -9.52 -13.69 -1.12
CA PHE A 63 -8.19 -14.11 -1.54
C PHE A 63 -8.13 -15.59 -1.97
N GLN A 64 -9.27 -16.28 -2.07
CA GLN A 64 -9.36 -17.68 -2.52
C GLN A 64 -8.71 -17.94 -3.89
N HIS A 65 -8.75 -16.95 -4.77
CA HIS A 65 -8.17 -16.97 -6.11
C HIS A 65 -7.05 -15.93 -6.30
N VAL A 66 -6.43 -15.51 -5.20
CA VAL A 66 -5.21 -14.69 -5.23
C VAL A 66 -4.00 -15.60 -5.06
N VAL A 67 -2.96 -15.37 -5.85
CA VAL A 67 -1.64 -16.02 -5.73
C VAL A 67 -0.63 -14.96 -5.34
N THR A 68 0.10 -15.17 -4.25
CA THR A 68 1.06 -14.18 -3.73
C THR A 68 2.50 -14.59 -4.00
N PHE A 69 3.36 -13.59 -4.21
CA PHE A 69 4.81 -13.72 -4.25
C PHE A 69 5.43 -12.67 -3.33
N ASN A 70 6.20 -13.11 -2.34
CA ASN A 70 7.01 -12.20 -1.53
C ASN A 70 8.31 -11.80 -2.23
N MET A 71 8.82 -10.63 -1.84
CA MET A 71 10.03 -10.05 -2.41
C MET A 71 11.31 -10.82 -2.05
N ASP A 72 11.41 -11.33 -0.83
CA ASP A 72 12.67 -11.80 -0.28
C ASP A 72 12.48 -12.79 0.87
N GLU A 73 13.57 -13.47 1.26
CA GLU A 73 13.70 -14.25 2.49
C GLU A 73 15.19 -14.35 2.86
N TYR A 74 15.51 -14.40 4.15
CA TYR A 74 16.88 -14.58 4.61
C TYR A 74 17.41 -15.99 4.31
N VAL A 75 18.68 -16.09 3.93
CA VAL A 75 19.36 -17.38 3.76
C VAL A 75 19.79 -17.95 5.11
N GLY A 76 19.50 -19.24 5.32
CA GLY A 76 19.92 -19.99 6.51
C GLY A 76 19.13 -19.68 7.79
N ILE A 77 18.07 -18.86 7.72
CA ILE A 77 17.17 -18.66 8.86
C ILE A 77 16.13 -19.79 8.88
N PRO A 78 15.85 -20.44 10.04
CA PRO A 78 14.78 -21.42 10.11
C PRO A 78 13.44 -20.79 9.71
N LYS A 79 12.65 -21.49 8.89
CA LYS A 79 11.32 -21.04 8.45
C LYS A 79 10.36 -20.71 9.60
N THR A 80 10.53 -21.36 10.75
CA THR A 80 9.75 -21.15 11.98
C THR A 80 10.32 -20.06 12.89
N HIS A 81 11.46 -19.47 12.53
CA HIS A 81 12.07 -18.40 13.31
C HIS A 81 11.17 -17.15 13.25
N LYS A 82 10.97 -16.49 14.40
CA LYS A 82 10.08 -15.32 14.52
C LYS A 82 10.37 -14.19 13.54
N GLU A 83 11.65 -14.00 13.20
CA GLU A 83 12.11 -12.96 12.26
C GLU A 83 12.28 -13.45 10.81
N SER A 84 11.89 -14.70 10.49
CA SER A 84 11.80 -15.14 9.09
C SER A 84 10.66 -14.41 8.41
N TYR A 85 10.81 -14.09 7.12
CA TYR A 85 9.73 -13.44 6.39
C TYR A 85 8.54 -14.36 6.17
N TYR A 86 8.75 -15.67 6.16
CA TYR A 86 7.66 -16.64 6.29
C TYR A 86 6.81 -16.43 7.55
N THR A 87 7.45 -16.40 8.72
CA THR A 87 6.72 -16.24 10.00
C THR A 87 6.09 -14.86 10.10
N TYR A 88 6.79 -13.82 9.67
CA TYR A 88 6.27 -12.45 9.57
C TYR A 88 4.99 -12.41 8.73
N MET A 89 5.04 -12.89 7.48
CA MET A 89 3.88 -12.80 6.58
C MET A 89 2.70 -13.63 7.06
N ASN A 90 2.96 -14.82 7.60
CA ASN A 90 1.90 -15.64 8.17
C ASN A 90 1.22 -14.95 9.37
N THR A 91 2.01 -14.31 10.24
CA THR A 91 1.52 -13.65 11.46
C THR A 91 0.80 -12.34 11.15
N SER A 92 1.33 -11.56 10.22
CA SER A 92 0.86 -10.20 9.90
C SER A 92 -0.27 -10.18 8.88
N LEU A 93 -0.39 -11.20 8.02
CA LEU A 93 -1.37 -11.21 6.93
C LEU A 93 -2.04 -12.57 6.72
N PHE A 94 -1.30 -13.60 6.31
CA PHE A 94 -1.91 -14.76 5.65
C PHE A 94 -2.88 -15.56 6.54
N ARG A 95 -2.62 -15.68 7.85
CA ARG A 95 -3.55 -16.37 8.78
C ARG A 95 -4.87 -15.62 9.00
N HIS A 96 -4.96 -14.37 8.53
CA HIS A 96 -6.13 -13.50 8.65
C HIS A 96 -6.92 -13.38 7.33
N LEU A 97 -6.49 -14.07 6.28
CA LEU A 97 -7.14 -14.10 4.97
C LEU A 97 -7.71 -15.50 4.68
N ASP A 98 -8.65 -15.57 3.74
CA ASP A 98 -9.15 -16.82 3.15
C ASP A 98 -8.28 -17.32 1.98
N ILE A 99 -6.99 -16.95 1.96
CA ILE A 99 -6.03 -17.38 0.94
C ILE A 99 -5.65 -18.85 1.10
N LYS A 100 -5.52 -19.56 -0.01
CA LYS A 100 -5.10 -20.96 -0.01
C LYS A 100 -3.60 -21.10 0.24
N PRO A 101 -3.12 -22.01 1.10
CA PRO A 101 -1.70 -22.18 1.39
C PRO A 101 -0.83 -22.43 0.14
N GLU A 102 -1.33 -23.20 -0.82
CA GLU A 102 -0.64 -23.50 -2.10
C GLU A 102 -0.48 -22.28 -3.03
N ASN A 103 -1.24 -21.22 -2.78
CA ASN A 103 -1.16 -19.96 -3.50
C ASN A 103 -0.17 -18.97 -2.88
N ILE A 104 0.43 -19.31 -1.74
CA ILE A 104 1.41 -18.47 -1.05
C ILE A 104 2.82 -18.88 -1.50
N ASN A 105 3.54 -17.98 -2.16
CA ASN A 105 4.91 -18.22 -2.62
C ASN A 105 5.90 -17.30 -1.89
N LEU A 106 6.88 -17.91 -1.25
CA LEU A 106 8.06 -17.25 -0.69
C LEU A 106 9.30 -17.98 -1.20
N LEU A 107 10.42 -17.26 -1.24
CA LEU A 107 11.73 -17.83 -1.54
C LEU A 107 12.17 -18.76 -0.40
N ASP A 108 12.68 -19.95 -0.74
CA ASP A 108 13.26 -20.85 0.25
C ASP A 108 14.74 -20.54 0.51
N GLY A 109 14.98 -19.69 1.51
CA GLY A 109 16.33 -19.35 1.97
C GLY A 109 17.15 -20.53 2.53
N ASN A 110 16.55 -21.72 2.69
CA ASN A 110 17.24 -22.94 3.13
C ASN A 110 17.35 -24.00 2.03
N ALA A 111 17.04 -23.64 0.78
CA ALA A 111 17.20 -24.54 -0.36
C ALA A 111 18.66 -24.98 -0.52
N ARG A 112 18.87 -26.24 -0.92
CA ARG A 112 20.22 -26.80 -1.14
C ARG A 112 20.97 -26.08 -2.26
N ASP A 113 20.25 -25.69 -3.31
CA ASP A 113 20.75 -24.90 -4.42
C ASP A 113 19.91 -23.62 -4.50
N LEU A 114 20.50 -22.54 -3.97
CA LEU A 114 19.86 -21.23 -3.88
C LEU A 114 19.62 -20.62 -5.27
N GLU A 115 20.48 -20.88 -6.25
CA GLU A 115 20.29 -20.36 -7.61
C GLU A 115 19.15 -21.12 -8.31
N ALA A 116 19.05 -22.43 -8.12
CA ALA A 116 17.92 -23.20 -8.61
C ALA A 116 16.61 -22.73 -7.99
N GLU A 117 16.61 -22.38 -6.70
CA GLU A 117 15.45 -21.78 -6.04
C GLU A 117 15.05 -20.44 -6.67
N CYS A 118 16.02 -19.54 -6.93
CA CYS A 118 15.74 -18.29 -7.65
C CYS A 118 15.15 -18.52 -9.05
N ARG A 119 15.70 -19.48 -9.82
CA ARG A 119 15.19 -19.85 -11.15
C ARG A 119 13.78 -20.44 -11.07
N ARG A 120 13.51 -21.31 -10.07
CA ARG A 120 12.18 -21.88 -9.82
C ARG A 120 11.16 -20.78 -9.53
N TYR A 121 11.56 -19.79 -8.72
CA TYR A 121 10.70 -18.67 -8.34
C TYR A 121 10.28 -17.84 -9.56
N GLU A 122 11.24 -17.46 -10.40
CA GLU A 122 11.00 -16.76 -11.67
C GLU A 122 10.12 -17.59 -12.63
N ALA A 123 10.41 -18.88 -12.77
CA ALA A 123 9.62 -19.77 -13.62
C ALA A 123 8.18 -19.90 -13.13
N LYS A 124 7.95 -19.90 -11.82
CA LYS A 124 6.61 -19.94 -11.23
C LYS A 124 5.84 -18.65 -11.50
N ILE A 125 6.48 -17.48 -11.38
CA ILE A 125 5.89 -16.18 -11.77
C ILE A 125 5.49 -16.21 -13.26
N ALA A 126 6.41 -16.63 -14.13
CA ALA A 126 6.17 -16.72 -15.57
C ALA A 126 5.04 -17.68 -15.93
N SER A 127 4.94 -18.83 -15.24
CA SER A 127 3.88 -19.83 -15.46
C SER A 127 2.46 -19.32 -15.19
N LEU A 128 2.33 -18.25 -14.40
CA LEU A 128 1.06 -17.59 -14.10
C LEU A 128 0.80 -16.36 -14.98
N GLY A 129 1.66 -16.11 -15.97
CA GLY A 129 1.54 -14.96 -16.86
C GLY A 129 2.04 -13.64 -16.26
N GLY A 130 2.88 -13.71 -15.22
CA GLY A 130 3.46 -12.53 -14.56
C GLY A 130 2.62 -12.00 -13.39
N ILE A 131 3.13 -10.95 -12.75
CA ILE A 131 2.50 -10.31 -11.59
C ILE A 131 1.52 -9.23 -12.06
N GLU A 132 0.29 -9.24 -11.55
CA GLU A 132 -0.74 -8.24 -11.89
C GLU A 132 -0.48 -6.91 -11.16
N LEU A 133 -0.18 -6.98 -9.87
CA LEU A 133 0.16 -5.84 -9.03
C LEU A 133 1.31 -6.23 -8.11
N PHE A 134 2.39 -5.46 -8.12
CA PHE A 134 3.50 -5.59 -7.17
C PHE A 134 3.48 -4.41 -6.20
N VAL A 135 3.26 -4.69 -4.91
CA VAL A 135 3.38 -3.69 -3.86
C VAL A 135 4.78 -3.75 -3.24
N CYS A 136 5.45 -2.62 -3.14
CA CYS A 136 6.83 -2.54 -2.67
C CYS A 136 6.97 -1.52 -1.55
N GLY A 137 7.68 -1.87 -0.48
CA GLY A 137 8.30 -0.88 0.40
C GLY A 137 9.68 -0.51 -0.13
N ILE A 138 10.26 0.58 0.40
CA ILE A 138 11.66 0.95 0.12
C ILE A 138 12.48 1.15 1.40
N GLY A 139 13.80 0.99 1.29
CA GLY A 139 14.76 1.44 2.29
C GLY A 139 14.97 2.97 2.30
N PRO A 140 15.64 3.53 3.31
CA PRO A 140 16.03 4.95 3.34
C PRO A 140 17.07 5.32 2.28
N ASP A 141 17.78 4.34 1.75
CA ASP A 141 18.69 4.38 0.59
C ASP A 141 17.96 4.13 -0.75
N GLY A 142 16.62 4.03 -0.73
CA GLY A 142 15.81 3.79 -1.92
C GLY A 142 15.91 2.37 -2.51
N HIS A 143 16.34 1.36 -1.75
CA HIS A 143 16.32 -0.02 -2.26
C HIS A 143 14.90 -0.59 -2.37
N PHE A 144 14.64 -1.38 -3.41
CA PHE A 144 13.52 -2.35 -3.43
C PHE A 144 13.98 -3.68 -2.86
N ALA A 145 13.21 -4.32 -1.96
CA ALA A 145 13.60 -5.62 -1.40
C ALA A 145 15.04 -5.58 -0.84
N PHE A 146 15.89 -6.54 -1.17
CA PHE A 146 17.34 -6.44 -0.94
C PHE A 146 18.13 -5.98 -2.18
N ASN A 147 17.52 -5.26 -3.12
CA ASN A 147 18.22 -4.62 -4.25
C ASN A 147 18.91 -3.33 -3.81
N GLU A 148 19.93 -3.50 -2.99
CA GLU A 148 20.75 -2.44 -2.40
C GLU A 148 21.47 -1.59 -3.46
N PRO A 149 21.93 -0.37 -3.08
CA PRO A 149 22.68 0.52 -3.97
C PRO A 149 23.79 -0.20 -4.74
N GLY A 150 23.82 0.03 -6.05
CA GLY A 150 24.72 -0.63 -6.99
C GLY A 150 24.14 -1.90 -7.63
N SER A 151 22.97 -2.37 -7.20
CA SER A 151 22.28 -3.49 -7.85
C SER A 151 21.87 -3.14 -9.29
N SER A 152 22.09 -4.06 -10.23
CA SER A 152 21.65 -3.85 -11.62
C SER A 152 20.15 -3.58 -11.69
N LEU A 153 19.76 -2.55 -12.44
CA LEU A 153 18.35 -2.22 -12.68
C LEU A 153 17.64 -3.26 -13.56
N THR A 154 18.41 -4.12 -14.24
CA THR A 154 17.88 -5.27 -15.00
C THR A 154 18.04 -6.60 -14.26
N SER A 155 18.38 -6.56 -12.96
CA SER A 155 18.60 -7.77 -12.16
C SER A 155 17.35 -8.65 -12.07
N ARG A 156 17.58 -9.97 -12.00
CA ARG A 156 16.57 -11.00 -11.69
C ARG A 156 16.68 -11.46 -10.24
N THR A 157 15.78 -12.34 -9.86
CA THR A 157 15.79 -13.04 -8.58
C THR A 157 17.15 -13.71 -8.36
N ARG A 158 17.80 -13.45 -7.22
CA ARG A 158 19.17 -13.89 -6.95
C ARG A 158 19.48 -13.95 -5.46
N VAL A 159 20.61 -14.58 -5.16
CA VAL A 159 21.30 -14.47 -3.88
C VAL A 159 21.93 -13.09 -3.76
N LYS A 160 21.79 -12.45 -2.60
CA LYS A 160 22.34 -11.13 -2.33
C LYS A 160 22.91 -11.06 -0.92
N THR A 161 24.18 -10.67 -0.84
CA THR A 161 24.82 -10.28 0.43
C THR A 161 24.26 -8.94 0.86
N LEU A 162 23.85 -8.85 2.13
CA LEU A 162 23.34 -7.63 2.74
C LEU A 162 24.48 -6.64 3.01
N ALA A 163 24.27 -5.39 2.65
CA ALA A 163 25.09 -4.25 3.02
C ALA A 163 25.08 -4.05 4.53
N TYR A 164 26.16 -3.44 5.02
CA TYR A 164 26.34 -3.19 6.44
C TYR A 164 25.20 -2.36 7.05
N GLU A 165 24.71 -1.34 6.34
CA GLU A 165 23.59 -0.51 6.78
C GLU A 165 22.30 -1.32 6.97
N THR A 166 22.00 -2.25 6.05
CA THR A 166 20.87 -3.19 6.16
C THR A 166 21.01 -4.09 7.39
N ILE A 167 22.22 -4.61 7.65
CA ILE A 167 22.52 -5.41 8.84
C ILE A 167 22.27 -4.59 10.11
N VAL A 168 22.78 -3.34 10.17
CA VAL A 168 22.57 -2.44 11.31
C VAL A 168 21.10 -2.13 11.51
N ALA A 169 20.37 -1.77 10.44
CA ALA A 169 18.95 -1.46 10.50
C ALA A 169 18.10 -2.66 10.95
N ASN A 170 18.44 -3.87 10.51
CA ASN A 170 17.69 -5.07 10.85
C ASN A 170 18.07 -5.66 12.21
N SER A 171 19.22 -5.28 12.78
CA SER A 171 19.66 -5.75 14.11
C SER A 171 18.62 -5.53 15.21
N ARG A 172 17.77 -4.49 15.09
CA ARG A 172 16.64 -4.24 16.01
C ARG A 172 15.68 -5.43 16.15
N PHE A 173 15.53 -6.23 15.10
CA PHE A 173 14.71 -7.45 15.11
C PHE A 173 15.44 -8.65 15.75
N PHE A 174 16.77 -8.60 15.75
CA PHE A 174 17.65 -9.63 16.29
C PHE A 174 18.24 -9.25 17.67
N GLY A 175 17.50 -8.47 18.45
CA GLY A 175 17.89 -8.08 19.81
C GLY A 175 19.01 -7.03 19.86
N GLY A 176 19.16 -6.23 18.81
CA GLY A 176 20.20 -5.20 18.69
C GLY A 176 21.58 -5.75 18.33
N ASP A 177 21.68 -7.04 17.98
CA ASP A 177 22.95 -7.72 17.73
C ASP A 177 23.14 -7.99 16.22
N ILE A 178 24.06 -7.23 15.60
CA ILE A 178 24.41 -7.36 14.18
C ILE A 178 24.93 -8.77 13.83
N THR A 179 25.53 -9.48 14.79
CA THR A 179 26.09 -10.81 14.54
C THR A 179 25.03 -11.88 14.36
N LYS A 180 23.79 -11.62 14.83
CA LYS A 180 22.64 -12.53 14.69
C LYS A 180 21.84 -12.31 13.42
N VAL A 181 22.03 -11.19 12.73
CA VAL A 181 21.36 -10.89 11.46
C VAL A 181 21.92 -11.83 10.38
N PRO A 182 21.08 -12.51 9.57
CA PRO A 182 21.55 -13.23 8.40
C PRO A 182 22.29 -12.29 7.43
N LYS A 183 23.37 -12.77 6.82
CA LYS A 183 24.27 -11.93 6.00
C LYS A 183 23.93 -11.98 4.52
N VAL A 184 23.08 -12.93 4.15
CA VAL A 184 22.68 -13.23 2.79
C VAL A 184 21.18 -13.42 2.77
N ALA A 185 20.54 -12.99 1.69
CA ALA A 185 19.13 -13.19 1.43
C ALA A 185 18.93 -13.66 -0.02
N LEU A 186 17.79 -14.29 -0.27
CA LEU A 186 17.23 -14.39 -1.60
C LEU A 186 16.31 -13.19 -1.80
N THR A 187 16.37 -12.58 -2.98
CA THR A 187 15.56 -11.41 -3.31
C THR A 187 15.15 -11.46 -4.76
N VAL A 188 13.92 -11.03 -5.06
CA VAL A 188 13.51 -10.68 -6.42
C VAL A 188 14.40 -9.56 -6.94
N GLY A 189 14.63 -9.55 -8.25
CA GLY A 189 15.41 -8.51 -8.89
C GLY A 189 14.62 -7.25 -9.20
N VAL A 190 15.31 -6.17 -9.54
CA VAL A 190 14.65 -4.92 -9.97
C VAL A 190 13.79 -5.17 -11.21
N ALA A 191 14.29 -5.91 -12.21
CA ALA A 191 13.49 -6.24 -13.38
C ALA A 191 12.33 -7.19 -13.05
N THR A 192 12.50 -8.10 -12.08
CA THR A 192 11.40 -8.97 -11.64
C THR A 192 10.21 -8.16 -11.10
N VAL A 193 10.48 -7.07 -10.38
CA VAL A 193 9.43 -6.13 -9.93
C VAL A 193 8.89 -5.32 -11.11
N MET A 194 9.76 -4.79 -11.96
CA MET A 194 9.37 -3.96 -13.12
C MET A 194 8.65 -4.74 -14.24
N ASP A 195 8.71 -6.08 -14.24
CA ASP A 195 7.94 -6.93 -15.16
C ASP A 195 6.45 -7.05 -14.76
N ALA A 196 6.09 -6.59 -13.56
CA ALA A 196 4.69 -6.57 -13.14
C ALA A 196 3.86 -5.67 -14.05
N ARG A 197 2.57 -5.95 -14.20
CA ARG A 197 1.68 -5.07 -14.98
C ARG A 197 1.48 -3.72 -14.30
N GLU A 198 1.60 -3.70 -12.98
CA GLU A 198 1.50 -2.51 -12.15
C GLU A 198 2.44 -2.61 -10.94
N VAL A 199 3.09 -1.49 -10.59
CA VAL A 199 3.97 -1.38 -9.42
C VAL A 199 3.49 -0.24 -8.53
N CYS A 200 3.20 -0.56 -7.27
CA CYS A 200 2.76 0.38 -6.24
C CYS A 200 3.81 0.45 -5.11
N VAL A 201 4.39 1.62 -4.89
CA VAL A 201 5.44 1.83 -3.88
C VAL A 201 4.88 2.63 -2.71
N ILE A 202 5.01 2.09 -1.50
CA ILE A 202 4.68 2.79 -0.25
C ILE A 202 5.92 3.49 0.30
N ILE A 203 5.82 4.80 0.56
CA ILE A 203 6.91 5.61 1.12
C ILE A 203 6.36 6.51 2.23
N THR A 204 6.68 6.22 3.49
CA THR A 204 6.11 6.96 4.63
C THR A 204 7.18 7.36 5.64
N GLY A 205 7.04 8.57 6.18
CA GLY A 205 7.87 9.17 7.21
C GLY A 205 9.08 9.93 6.67
N ALA A 206 9.50 10.95 7.43
CA ALA A 206 10.58 11.87 7.06
C ALA A 206 11.92 11.18 6.75
N HIS A 207 12.21 10.06 7.42
CA HIS A 207 13.41 9.26 7.19
C HIS A 207 13.50 8.61 5.80
N LYS A 208 12.45 8.72 4.97
CA LYS A 208 12.42 8.26 3.57
C LYS A 208 12.38 9.40 2.55
N SER A 209 12.38 10.65 3.01
CA SER A 209 12.20 11.82 2.13
C SER A 209 13.29 11.98 1.08
N VAL A 210 14.56 11.76 1.45
CA VAL A 210 15.68 11.75 0.51
C VAL A 210 15.46 10.69 -0.58
N ALA A 211 15.10 9.46 -0.21
CA ALA A 211 14.84 8.40 -1.18
C ALA A 211 13.68 8.75 -2.13
N LEU A 212 12.62 9.40 -1.63
CA LEU A 212 11.51 9.87 -2.46
C LEU A 212 11.99 10.94 -3.47
N ALA A 213 12.77 11.92 -3.02
CA ALA A 213 13.30 12.97 -3.88
C ALA A 213 14.22 12.41 -4.97
N LYS A 214 15.14 11.51 -4.60
CA LYS A 214 16.00 10.77 -5.53
C LYS A 214 15.21 9.95 -6.53
N CYS A 215 14.08 9.39 -6.13
CA CYS A 215 13.20 8.61 -6.98
C CYS A 215 12.40 9.46 -7.97
N VAL A 216 11.92 10.64 -7.56
CA VAL A 216 10.94 11.42 -8.33
C VAL A 216 11.59 12.53 -9.16
N GLU A 217 12.63 13.17 -8.64
CA GLU A 217 13.19 14.41 -9.20
C GLU A 217 14.56 14.21 -9.87
N GLU A 218 15.31 13.17 -9.48
CA GLU A 218 16.60 12.84 -10.11
C GLU A 218 16.45 11.78 -11.21
N GLY A 219 17.53 11.54 -11.95
CA GLY A 219 17.54 10.54 -13.02
C GLY A 219 17.59 9.10 -12.50
N VAL A 220 17.20 8.16 -13.38
CA VAL A 220 17.33 6.72 -13.16
C VAL A 220 18.79 6.36 -12.78
N ASN A 221 18.97 5.79 -11.59
CA ASN A 221 20.27 5.53 -11.00
C ASN A 221 20.27 4.25 -10.16
N HIS A 222 21.20 3.33 -10.42
CA HIS A 222 21.33 2.07 -9.67
C HIS A 222 21.75 2.25 -8.20
N MET A 223 22.18 3.44 -7.79
CA MET A 223 22.40 3.78 -6.39
C MET A 223 21.09 4.04 -5.64
N TRP A 224 20.00 4.30 -6.37
CA TRP A 224 18.65 4.50 -5.85
C TRP A 224 17.71 3.60 -6.65
N THR A 225 17.72 2.29 -6.37
CA THR A 225 17.08 1.31 -7.28
C THR A 225 15.58 1.53 -7.46
N VAL A 226 14.92 2.19 -6.51
CA VAL A 226 13.53 2.68 -6.65
C VAL A 226 13.32 3.56 -7.88
N SER A 227 14.32 4.34 -8.30
CA SER A 227 14.25 5.22 -9.48
C SER A 227 13.94 4.47 -10.79
N ALA A 228 14.13 3.15 -10.84
CA ALA A 228 13.69 2.32 -11.96
C ALA A 228 12.19 2.46 -12.26
N ILE A 229 11.36 2.80 -11.26
CA ILE A 229 9.92 3.01 -11.44
C ILE A 229 9.58 4.12 -12.44
N GLN A 230 10.50 5.07 -12.66
CA GLN A 230 10.33 6.10 -13.68
C GLN A 230 10.15 5.51 -15.09
N MET A 231 10.73 4.33 -15.34
CA MET A 231 10.62 3.61 -16.62
C MET A 231 9.41 2.67 -16.67
N HIS A 232 8.68 2.48 -15.57
CA HIS A 232 7.56 1.55 -15.51
C HIS A 232 6.28 2.19 -16.09
N PRO A 233 5.57 1.52 -17.03
CA PRO A 233 4.41 2.10 -17.71
C PRO A 233 3.26 2.40 -16.75
N LYS A 234 3.12 1.63 -15.66
CA LYS A 234 2.11 1.81 -14.61
C LYS A 234 2.76 1.91 -13.23
N GLY A 235 3.71 2.84 -13.08
CA GLY A 235 4.34 3.13 -11.80
C GLY A 235 3.48 4.06 -10.93
N LEU A 236 3.25 3.66 -9.68
CA LEU A 236 2.48 4.36 -8.67
C LEU A 236 3.29 4.48 -7.38
N ILE A 237 3.40 5.68 -6.84
CA ILE A 237 3.96 5.96 -5.52
C ILE A 237 2.84 6.52 -4.64
N VAL A 238 2.71 6.00 -3.43
CA VAL A 238 1.78 6.49 -2.42
C VAL A 238 2.58 6.85 -1.18
N CYS A 239 2.48 8.10 -0.74
CA CYS A 239 3.35 8.64 0.28
C CYS A 239 2.62 9.59 1.24
N ASP A 240 3.18 9.80 2.43
CA ASP A 240 2.67 10.78 3.40
C ASP A 240 3.34 12.14 3.23
N GLU A 241 2.79 13.20 3.85
CA GLU A 241 3.38 14.54 3.77
C GLU A 241 4.83 14.57 4.29
N ASP A 242 5.13 13.84 5.37
CA ASP A 242 6.48 13.78 5.96
C ASP A 242 7.53 13.24 4.98
N SER A 243 7.18 12.25 4.16
CA SER A 243 8.08 11.75 3.12
C SER A 243 8.34 12.74 2.00
N THR A 244 7.59 13.84 1.89
CA THR A 244 7.77 14.85 0.82
C THR A 244 8.73 15.98 1.20
N MET A 245 9.34 15.96 2.38
CA MET A 245 10.17 17.07 2.90
C MET A 245 11.33 17.49 2.00
N GLU A 246 11.90 16.56 1.24
CA GLU A 246 13.03 16.82 0.32
C GLU A 246 12.59 17.03 -1.14
N LEU A 247 11.27 17.00 -1.42
CA LEU A 247 10.75 17.33 -2.75
C LEU A 247 10.65 18.84 -2.94
N HIS A 248 10.82 19.30 -4.18
CA HIS A 248 10.48 20.68 -4.49
C HIS A 248 8.97 20.95 -4.29
N VAL A 249 8.66 22.12 -3.74
CA VAL A 249 7.27 22.60 -3.57
C VAL A 249 6.48 22.53 -4.89
N LYS A 250 7.13 22.82 -6.02
CA LYS A 250 6.50 22.75 -7.35
C LYS A 250 6.08 21.32 -7.71
N THR A 251 6.88 20.32 -7.38
CA THR A 251 6.60 18.90 -7.61
C THR A 251 5.40 18.44 -6.79
N VAL A 252 5.38 18.76 -5.50
CA VAL A 252 4.24 18.45 -4.61
C VAL A 252 2.96 19.10 -5.13
N LYS A 253 3.00 20.41 -5.47
CA LYS A 253 1.84 21.13 -6.02
C LYS A 253 1.36 20.53 -7.33
N TYR A 254 2.28 20.13 -8.21
CA TYR A 254 1.96 19.50 -9.49
C TYR A 254 1.14 18.22 -9.28
N PHE A 255 1.64 17.27 -8.47
CA PHE A 255 0.94 16.00 -8.27
C PHE A 255 -0.38 16.15 -7.48
N LYS A 256 -0.43 17.03 -6.47
CA LYS A 256 -1.70 17.36 -5.80
C LYS A 256 -2.72 17.98 -6.77
N SER A 257 -2.27 18.83 -7.69
CA SER A 257 -3.15 19.42 -8.70
C SER A 257 -3.70 18.39 -9.68
N ILE A 258 -2.91 17.39 -10.08
CA ILE A 258 -3.38 16.29 -10.94
C ILE A 258 -4.48 15.49 -10.23
N GLU A 259 -4.28 15.13 -8.96
CA GLU A 259 -5.34 14.44 -8.20
C GLU A 259 -6.60 15.30 -8.06
N HIS A 260 -6.47 16.62 -7.87
CA HIS A 260 -7.62 17.52 -7.84
C HIS A 260 -8.36 17.57 -9.18
N VAL A 261 -7.65 17.67 -10.30
CA VAL A 261 -8.24 17.62 -11.65
C VAL A 261 -9.01 16.31 -11.84
N HIS A 262 -8.39 15.19 -11.46
CA HIS A 262 -9.01 13.87 -11.53
C HIS A 262 -10.30 13.79 -10.69
N GLN A 263 -10.27 14.29 -9.46
CA GLN A 263 -11.41 14.16 -8.55
C GLN A 263 -12.54 15.16 -8.83
N SER A 264 -12.21 16.39 -9.22
CA SER A 264 -13.16 17.51 -9.25
C SER A 264 -13.58 17.91 -10.66
N LEU A 265 -12.71 17.80 -11.65
CA LEU A 265 -13.01 18.25 -13.02
C LEU A 265 -13.43 17.11 -13.94
N ILE A 266 -12.77 15.95 -13.80
CA ILE A 266 -13.09 14.75 -14.58
C ILE A 266 -14.22 13.96 -13.91
N GLY A 267 -14.26 13.97 -12.57
CA GLY A 267 -15.19 13.17 -11.78
C GLY A 267 -14.68 11.73 -11.58
N LYS A 268 -14.79 11.22 -10.35
CA LYS A 268 -14.29 9.88 -9.98
C LYS A 268 -14.95 8.77 -10.80
N GLU A 269 -16.18 8.99 -11.24
CA GLU A 269 -16.98 8.08 -12.06
C GLU A 269 -16.44 7.90 -13.49
N ASN A 270 -15.60 8.84 -13.96
CA ASN A 270 -15.04 8.81 -15.31
C ASN A 270 -13.55 8.39 -15.33
N LEU A 271 -13.02 7.96 -14.18
CA LEU A 271 -11.64 7.47 -14.05
C LEU A 271 -11.60 6.01 -13.61
N GLY A 272 -10.76 5.23 -14.28
CA GLY A 272 -10.35 3.92 -13.82
C GLY A 272 -9.38 4.00 -12.66
N LEU A 273 -9.21 2.88 -11.93
CA LEU A 273 -8.33 2.85 -10.76
C LEU A 273 -6.88 3.18 -11.11
N GLN A 274 -6.44 2.83 -12.32
CA GLN A 274 -5.06 2.98 -12.74
C GLN A 274 -4.78 4.40 -13.27
N GLY A 275 -5.79 5.28 -13.28
CA GLY A 275 -5.70 6.67 -13.74
C GLY A 275 -6.07 6.89 -15.21
N GLU A 276 -6.59 5.85 -15.87
CA GLU A 276 -7.12 5.90 -17.23
C GLU A 276 -8.50 6.54 -17.29
N LEU A 277 -8.80 7.25 -18.39
CA LEU A 277 -10.15 7.76 -18.65
C LEU A 277 -11.07 6.60 -19.04
N LEU A 278 -12.23 6.54 -18.42
CA LEU A 278 -13.29 5.62 -18.82
C LEU A 278 -14.00 6.18 -20.05
N THR A 279 -14.25 5.33 -21.04
CA THR A 279 -15.10 5.71 -22.17
C THR A 279 -16.55 5.93 -21.68
N PRO A 280 -17.35 6.76 -22.38
CA PRO A 280 -18.73 7.05 -21.98
C PRO A 280 -19.59 5.80 -21.72
N GLU A 281 -19.35 4.72 -22.47
CA GLU A 281 -20.04 3.43 -22.34
C GLU A 281 -19.70 2.70 -21.02
N ALA A 282 -18.45 2.84 -20.52
CA ALA A 282 -18.00 2.25 -19.26
C ALA A 282 -18.45 3.07 -18.02
N SER A 283 -18.64 4.38 -18.18
CA SER A 283 -19.13 5.30 -17.14
C SER A 283 -20.57 4.96 -16.72
N THR A 284 -21.45 4.70 -17.69
CA THR A 284 -22.88 4.38 -17.46
C THR A 284 -23.12 3.07 -16.71
N ALA A 285 -22.20 2.09 -16.80
CA ALA A 285 -22.33 0.80 -16.12
C ALA A 285 -21.95 0.87 -14.61
N LYS A 286 -21.14 1.86 -14.20
CA LYS A 286 -20.76 2.06 -12.80
C LYS A 286 -21.79 2.88 -12.02
N THR A 287 -22.42 3.86 -12.66
CA THR A 287 -23.35 4.80 -11.97
C THR A 287 -24.54 4.11 -11.32
N THR A 288 -24.99 2.97 -11.87
CA THR A 288 -26.06 2.14 -11.30
C THR A 288 -25.63 1.37 -10.05
N HIS A 289 -24.35 0.97 -9.93
CA HIS A 289 -23.83 0.28 -8.75
C HIS A 289 -23.39 1.24 -7.63
N THR A 290 -22.86 2.43 -7.96
CA THR A 290 -22.38 3.40 -6.95
C THR A 290 -23.51 4.09 -6.19
N ARG A 291 -24.66 4.33 -6.84
CA ARG A 291 -25.85 4.96 -6.22
C ARG A 291 -26.40 4.17 -5.04
N GLY A 292 -26.36 2.83 -5.09
CA GLY A 292 -26.79 1.98 -3.97
C GLY A 292 -25.83 2.05 -2.78
N HIS A 293 -24.53 2.24 -3.05
CA HIS A 293 -23.49 2.21 -2.04
C HIS A 293 -23.35 3.56 -1.31
N GLU A 294 -23.45 4.69 -2.02
CA GLU A 294 -23.48 6.03 -1.39
C GLU A 294 -24.70 6.23 -0.49
N MET A 295 -25.84 5.64 -0.87
CA MET A 295 -27.07 5.70 -0.08
C MET A 295 -26.95 4.89 1.22
N LEU A 296 -26.26 3.72 1.17
CA LEU A 296 -25.99 2.88 2.34
C LEU A 296 -24.98 3.54 3.29
N VAL A 297 -23.90 4.13 2.77
CA VAL A 297 -22.90 4.85 3.57
C VAL A 297 -23.50 6.10 4.23
N ARG A 298 -24.38 6.84 3.53
CA ARG A 298 -25.14 7.95 4.14
C ARG A 298 -26.11 7.48 5.23
N GLN A 299 -26.77 6.33 5.05
CA GLN A 299 -27.65 5.78 6.08
C GLN A 299 -26.88 5.32 7.33
N LEU A 300 -25.69 4.74 7.17
CA LEU A 300 -24.83 4.32 8.28
C LEU A 300 -24.22 5.51 9.03
N LEU A 301 -23.83 6.58 8.33
CA LEU A 301 -23.30 7.80 8.95
C LEU A 301 -24.39 8.60 9.68
N ASN A 302 -25.63 8.63 9.16
CA ASN A 302 -26.75 9.30 9.83
C ASN A 302 -27.27 8.53 11.05
N ALA A 303 -27.13 7.20 11.08
CA ALA A 303 -27.50 6.38 12.24
C ALA A 303 -26.58 6.61 13.45
N HIS A 304 -25.30 6.96 13.22
CA HIS A 304 -24.37 7.29 14.30
C HIS A 304 -24.59 8.69 14.88
N HIS A 305 -25.10 9.66 14.11
CA HIS A 305 -25.42 11.00 14.63
C HIS A 305 -26.74 11.09 15.42
N ALA A 306 -27.63 10.12 15.29
CA ALA A 306 -28.89 10.08 16.05
C ALA A 306 -28.73 9.54 17.48
N ALA A 307 -27.58 8.95 17.82
CA ALA A 307 -27.32 8.39 19.16
C ALA A 307 -26.75 9.41 20.17
N ASP A 308 -26.24 10.56 19.69
CA ASP A 308 -25.51 11.53 20.53
C ASP A 308 -26.35 12.76 20.96
N TYR A 309 -27.67 12.75 20.77
CA TYR A 309 -28.57 13.88 21.09
C TYR A 309 -29.72 13.54 22.06
N LEU A 310 -29.57 12.51 22.89
CA LEU A 310 -30.56 12.18 23.93
C LEU A 310 -29.96 12.18 25.33
N THR A 311 -29.33 13.28 25.74
CA THR A 311 -29.19 13.67 27.14
C THR A 311 -29.05 15.18 27.22
N GLU A 312 -29.79 15.78 28.17
CA GLU A 312 -29.79 17.20 28.57
C GLU A 312 -30.83 18.09 27.85
N GLU A 313 -32.03 18.16 28.44
CA GLU A 313 -32.74 19.44 28.72
C GLU A 313 -34.02 19.12 29.53
N GLU A 314 -33.90 19.11 30.86
CA GLU A 314 -35.00 19.40 31.78
C GLU A 314 -34.64 20.67 32.56
N ASP A 315 -35.67 21.47 32.85
CA ASP A 315 -35.74 22.62 33.77
C ASP A 315 -35.37 24.02 33.23
N GLU A 316 -36.38 24.77 32.77
CA GLU A 316 -37.00 25.82 33.61
C GLU A 316 -38.19 26.48 32.90
N ILE A 317 -39.37 26.38 33.54
CA ILE A 317 -40.61 27.07 33.18
C ILE A 317 -40.61 28.41 33.92
N ASP A 318 -40.75 29.54 33.23
CA ASP A 318 -41.19 30.78 33.87
C ASP A 318 -42.41 31.40 33.17
N LYS A 319 -43.37 31.76 34.01
CA LYS A 319 -44.69 32.30 33.70
C LYS A 319 -44.70 33.80 33.93
N ASP A 320 -45.65 34.44 33.24
CA ASP A 320 -46.26 35.72 33.55
C ASP A 320 -45.76 36.96 32.78
N ASP A 321 -46.47 37.18 31.67
CA ASP A 321 -46.59 38.42 30.94
C ASP A 321 -47.74 39.27 31.54
N LYS A 322 -47.42 40.43 32.14
CA LYS A 322 -48.37 41.56 32.32
C LYS A 322 -47.65 42.91 32.21
N PRO A 323 -48.16 43.86 31.39
CA PRO A 323 -47.53 45.16 31.19
C PRO A 323 -48.16 46.27 32.04
N ARG A 324 -47.36 47.27 32.46
CA ARG A 324 -47.80 48.63 32.88
C ARG A 324 -46.61 49.60 33.07
N PRO A 325 -46.81 50.95 33.11
CA PRO A 325 -46.47 51.83 31.99
C PRO A 325 -45.46 52.96 32.30
N LEU A 326 -45.09 53.69 31.23
CA LEU A 326 -44.24 54.89 31.22
C LEU A 326 -44.56 55.93 32.30
N LYS A 327 -43.50 56.42 32.97
CA LYS A 327 -43.44 57.79 33.51
C LYS A 327 -42.19 58.50 33.00
N ARG A 328 -42.44 59.53 32.18
CA ARG A 328 -41.51 60.64 31.93
C ARG A 328 -41.27 61.40 33.24
N ARG A 329 -40.03 61.83 33.47
CA ARG A 329 -39.74 63.16 34.04
C ARG A 329 -38.32 63.61 33.64
N ARG A 330 -38.29 64.69 32.88
CA ARG A 330 -37.16 65.62 32.75
C ARG A 330 -37.18 66.56 33.97
N SER A 331 -36.01 66.88 34.49
CA SER A 331 -35.47 68.24 34.64
C SER A 331 -34.06 68.13 35.18
#